data_AF-A0A4R8TRX3-F1
#
_entry.id   AF-A0A4R8TRX3-F1
#
_cell.length_a   1.000
_cell.length_b   1.000
_cell.length_c   1.000
_cell.angle_alpha   90.00
_cell.angle_beta   90.00
_cell.angle_gamma   90.00
#
_symmetry.space_group_name_H-M   'P 1'
#
loop_
_entity.id
_entity.type
_entity.pdbx_description
1 polymer ?
#
loop_
_entity_poly.entity_id
_entity_poly.type
_entity_poly.pdbx_seq_one_letter_code
_entity_poly.pdbx_strand_id
1 'polypeptide(L)'
;MMTGWSNPECLDPYVLEDSYNDASPLSPWGAGLSNWKWAADRDYKIQLPSEPDVLGRHDGIWTHFYFHKIHCAYVWRHLSHALARKLAGEKHVFVYKQALQYEHTVHCNWMVLEHEKDLMRPTWAQMNGINKCVELKLDLHGKPWVGLLGEDEEKARGNMVSY
;
A
#
# COMPACT_ATOMS: atom_id res chain seq x y z
N MET A 1 9.26 -0.32 -10.90
CA MET A 1 8.87 0.98 -10.33
C MET A 1 7.98 0.69 -9.12
N MET A 2 8.35 1.09 -7.88
CA MET A 2 7.50 0.86 -6.68
C MET A 2 6.07 1.40 -6.84
N THR A 3 5.95 2.38 -7.73
CA THR A 3 4.76 3.17 -8.02
C THR A 3 4.32 3.11 -9.47
N GLY A 4 4.86 2.19 -10.29
CA GLY A 4 4.45 2.10 -11.71
C GLY A 4 2.94 1.97 -11.88
N TRP A 5 2.31 1.46 -10.82
CA TRP A 5 0.93 1.08 -10.62
C TRP A 5 0.07 2.16 -9.97
N SER A 6 0.72 3.04 -9.22
CA SER A 6 0.06 4.04 -8.42
C SER A 6 -0.56 5.06 -9.35
N ASN A 7 -1.88 5.26 -9.22
CA ASN A 7 -2.53 6.35 -9.95
C ASN A 7 -1.80 7.67 -9.59
N PRO A 8 -1.40 8.47 -10.61
CA PRO A 8 -0.61 9.68 -10.42
C PRO A 8 -1.16 10.64 -9.36
N GLU A 9 -2.47 10.66 -9.15
CA GLU A 9 -3.14 11.52 -8.16
C GLU A 9 -2.71 11.26 -6.71
N CYS A 10 -2.37 10.01 -6.36
CA CYS A 10 -1.86 9.65 -5.03
C CYS A 10 -0.35 9.42 -5.01
N LEU A 11 0.40 9.85 -6.03
CA LEU A 11 1.85 9.91 -5.91
C LEU A 11 2.24 10.99 -4.91
N ASP A 12 3.02 10.59 -3.91
CA ASP A 12 3.68 11.53 -3.02
C ASP A 12 5.14 11.72 -3.50
N PRO A 13 5.49 12.89 -4.08
CA PRO A 13 6.79 13.09 -4.70
C PRO A 13 7.94 13.03 -3.68
N TYR A 14 7.71 13.49 -2.45
CA TYR A 14 8.73 13.44 -1.40
C TYR A 14 9.02 12.00 -0.98
N VAL A 15 7.98 11.22 -0.68
CA VAL A 15 8.15 9.81 -0.29
C VAL A 15 8.73 8.99 -1.44
N LEU A 16 8.31 9.31 -2.66
CA LEU A 16 8.83 8.67 -3.86
C LEU A 16 10.33 8.94 -4.01
N GLU A 17 10.76 10.20 -4.02
CA GLU A 17 12.17 10.60 -4.14
C GLU A 17 13.03 10.05 -2.99
N ASP A 18 12.54 10.11 -1.75
CA ASP A 18 13.19 9.48 -0.59
C ASP A 18 13.36 7.97 -0.81
N SER A 19 12.41 7.30 -1.45
CA SER A 19 12.52 5.86 -1.75
C SER A 19 13.57 5.54 -2.82
N TYR A 20 14.04 6.53 -3.59
CA TYR A 20 15.14 6.40 -4.56
C TYR A 20 16.51 6.78 -3.98
N ASN A 21 16.56 7.44 -2.82
CA ASN A 21 17.81 7.93 -2.23
C ASN A 21 18.60 6.80 -1.58
N ASP A 22 19.85 6.52 -1.98
CA ASP A 22 20.72 5.45 -1.44
C ASP A 22 20.82 5.37 0.09
N ALA A 23 20.62 6.48 0.81
CA ALA A 23 20.59 6.52 2.27
C ALA A 23 19.27 5.99 2.87
N SER A 24 18.23 5.87 2.06
CA SER A 24 16.91 5.38 2.44
C SER A 24 16.92 3.86 2.57
N PRO A 25 16.30 3.30 3.62
CA PRO A 25 16.16 1.84 3.73
C PRO A 25 15.25 1.24 2.64
N LEU A 26 14.60 2.06 1.81
CA LEU A 26 13.86 1.61 0.64
C LEU A 26 14.72 1.62 -0.64
N SER A 27 15.78 2.43 -0.73
CA SER A 27 16.50 2.66 -2.01
C SER A 27 17.19 1.47 -2.64
N PRO A 28 17.81 0.53 -1.90
CA PRO A 28 18.53 -0.57 -2.53
C PRO A 28 17.69 -1.30 -3.59
N TRP A 29 16.34 -1.25 -3.49
CA TRP A 29 15.42 -1.91 -4.41
C TRP A 29 14.08 -1.17 -4.64
N GLY A 30 13.89 0.01 -4.06
CA GLY A 30 12.66 0.82 -4.01
C GLY A 30 12.39 1.65 -5.27
N ALA A 31 13.12 1.38 -6.33
CA ALA A 31 13.41 2.40 -7.32
C ALA A 31 13.37 1.91 -8.76
N GLY A 32 12.71 0.77 -9.05
CA GLY A 32 12.68 0.27 -10.43
C GLY A 32 14.03 -0.19 -10.99
N LEU A 33 15.01 -0.45 -10.11
CA LEU A 33 16.26 -1.14 -10.46
C LEU A 33 16.13 -2.67 -10.42
N SER A 34 14.99 -3.20 -9.96
CA SER A 34 14.76 -4.63 -9.79
C SER A 34 13.79 -5.19 -10.84
N ASN A 35 14.25 -6.28 -11.44
CA ASN A 35 13.51 -7.26 -12.24
C ASN A 35 12.53 -8.07 -11.36
N TRP A 36 11.59 -7.38 -10.69
CA TRP A 36 10.55 -8.05 -9.91
C TRP A 36 9.78 -9.02 -10.80
N LYS A 37 9.63 -10.26 -10.33
CA LYS A 37 8.76 -11.21 -10.99
C LYS A 37 7.32 -10.93 -10.59
N TRP A 38 6.47 -10.89 -11.60
CA TRP A 38 5.03 -10.90 -11.46
C TRP A 38 4.54 -12.17 -12.12
N ALA A 39 3.66 -12.92 -11.46
CA ALA A 39 3.13 -14.14 -12.03
C ALA A 39 1.69 -14.39 -11.60
N ALA A 40 0.95 -15.10 -12.45
CA ALA A 40 -0.38 -15.59 -12.12
C ALA A 40 -0.34 -16.82 -11.18
N ASP A 41 0.80 -17.51 -11.12
CA ASP A 41 1.00 -18.70 -10.30
C ASP A 41 2.22 -18.58 -9.36
N ARG A 42 2.20 -19.37 -8.29
CA ARG A 42 3.21 -19.38 -7.23
C ARG A 42 4.59 -19.83 -7.71
N ASP A 43 4.66 -20.67 -8.74
CA ASP A 43 5.91 -21.23 -9.27
C ASP A 43 6.57 -20.28 -10.29
N TYR A 44 5.96 -19.13 -10.60
CA TYR A 44 6.38 -18.19 -11.63
C TYR A 44 6.44 -18.78 -13.06
N LYS A 45 5.59 -19.77 -13.36
CA LYS A 45 5.52 -20.39 -14.71
C LYS A 45 4.79 -19.51 -15.71
N ILE A 46 3.80 -18.75 -15.25
CA ILE A 46 2.97 -17.83 -16.00
C ILE A 46 3.38 -16.41 -15.57
N GLN A 47 4.46 -15.91 -16.17
CA GLN A 47 4.94 -14.56 -15.89
C GLN A 47 4.01 -13.52 -16.50
N LEU A 48 3.82 -12.44 -15.75
CA LEU A 48 3.02 -11.30 -16.14
C LEU A 48 3.95 -10.11 -16.45
N PRO A 49 3.68 -9.37 -17.52
CA PRO A 49 4.30 -8.06 -17.78
C PRO A 49 4.10 -7.10 -16.59
N SER A 50 5.07 -6.23 -16.30
CA SER A 50 5.07 -5.26 -15.18
C SER A 50 4.06 -4.09 -15.31
N GLU A 51 3.34 -4.06 -16.42
CA GLU A 51 2.44 -3.01 -16.83
C GLU A 51 1.23 -2.92 -15.88
N PRO A 52 0.89 -1.73 -15.37
CA PRO A 52 -0.21 -1.54 -14.42
C PRO A 52 -1.56 -2.06 -14.92
N ASP A 53 -1.85 -1.83 -16.19
CA ASP A 53 -3.10 -2.25 -16.82
C ASP A 53 -3.22 -3.76 -16.95
N VAL A 54 -2.09 -4.48 -17.02
CA VAL A 54 -2.08 -5.93 -17.07
C VAL A 54 -2.31 -6.47 -15.67
N LEU A 55 -1.50 -6.00 -14.73
CA LEU A 55 -1.48 -6.57 -13.40
C LEU A 55 -2.69 -6.14 -12.55
N GLY A 56 -3.24 -4.95 -12.81
CA GLY A 56 -4.48 -4.46 -12.22
C GLY A 56 -5.74 -5.21 -12.66
N ARG A 57 -5.67 -6.10 -13.67
CA ARG A 57 -6.78 -7.00 -14.07
C ARG A 57 -6.90 -8.23 -13.18
N HIS A 58 -5.89 -8.50 -12.36
CA HIS A 58 -5.89 -9.64 -11.45
C HIS A 58 -6.34 -9.19 -10.05
N ASP A 59 -7.06 -10.03 -9.32
CA ASP A 59 -7.39 -9.74 -7.92
C ASP A 59 -6.14 -9.75 -7.02
N GLY A 60 -5.17 -10.58 -7.38
CA GLY A 60 -3.84 -10.61 -6.80
C GLY A 60 -2.88 -11.42 -7.67
N ILE A 61 -1.59 -11.25 -7.39
CA ILE A 61 -0.49 -11.83 -8.16
C ILE A 61 0.58 -12.38 -7.24
N TRP A 62 1.41 -13.26 -7.79
CA TRP A 62 2.60 -13.77 -7.12
C TRP A 62 3.81 -12.90 -7.44
N THR A 63 4.57 -12.57 -6.41
CA THR A 63 5.80 -11.78 -6.47
C THR A 63 6.77 -12.20 -5.37
N HIS A 64 7.95 -11.60 -5.33
CA HIS A 64 8.94 -11.89 -4.28
C HIS A 64 8.50 -11.29 -2.94
N PHE A 65 8.68 -12.05 -1.86
CA PHE A 65 8.39 -11.60 -0.50
C PHE A 65 8.99 -10.24 -0.18
N TYR A 66 10.22 -10.02 -0.64
CA TYR A 66 10.92 -8.77 -0.41
C TYR A 66 10.28 -7.56 -1.09
N PHE A 67 9.75 -7.69 -2.33
CA PHE A 67 8.95 -6.64 -2.96
C PHE A 67 7.74 -6.28 -2.08
N HIS A 68 7.01 -7.29 -1.63
CA HIS A 68 5.81 -7.07 -0.82
C HIS A 68 6.16 -6.39 0.51
N LYS A 69 7.28 -6.76 1.14
CA LYS A 69 7.78 -6.11 2.36
C LYS A 69 8.11 -4.62 2.15
N ILE A 70 8.86 -4.27 1.10
CA ILE A 70 9.18 -2.87 0.81
C ILE A 70 7.93 -2.07 0.40
N HIS A 71 6.97 -2.69 -0.31
CA HIS A 71 5.70 -2.08 -0.66
C HIS A 71 4.91 -1.69 0.59
N CYS A 72 4.78 -2.60 1.56
CA CYS A 72 4.12 -2.31 2.83
C CYS A 72 4.81 -1.16 3.58
N ALA A 73 6.14 -1.13 3.61
CA ALA A 73 6.88 -0.04 4.23
C ALA A 73 6.70 1.30 3.49
N TYR A 74 6.61 1.29 2.16
CA TYR A 74 6.34 2.47 1.35
C TYR A 74 4.93 3.03 1.61
N VAL A 75 3.89 2.18 1.63
CA VAL A 75 2.51 2.58 1.92
C VAL A 75 2.40 3.23 3.30
N TRP A 76 3.14 2.71 4.29
CA TRP A 76 3.25 3.33 5.61
C TRP A 76 3.84 4.75 5.57
N ARG A 77 4.96 4.95 4.86
CA ARG A 77 5.58 6.29 4.70
C ARG A 77 4.65 7.24 3.97
N HIS A 78 3.99 6.76 2.92
CA HIS A 78 3.03 7.51 2.14
C HIS A 78 1.90 8.05 3.01
N LEU A 79 1.23 7.18 3.77
CA LEU A 79 0.14 7.57 4.66
C LEU A 79 0.62 8.55 5.74
N SER A 80 1.77 8.28 6.36
CA SER A 80 2.34 9.15 7.40
C SER A 80 2.63 10.56 6.88
N HIS A 81 3.24 10.68 5.69
CA HIS A 81 3.52 11.97 5.08
C HIS A 81 2.25 12.69 4.63
N ALA A 82 1.28 11.97 4.07
CA ALA A 82 -0.03 12.53 3.70
C ALA A 82 -0.77 13.11 4.92
N LEU A 83 -0.75 12.43 6.06
CA LEU A 83 -1.31 12.94 7.31
C LEU A 83 -0.61 14.24 7.75
N ALA A 84 0.73 14.29 7.70
CA ALA A 84 1.50 15.49 8.04
C ALA A 84 1.15 16.68 7.12
N ARG A 85 1.07 16.46 5.81
CA ARG A 85 0.65 17.47 4.82
C ARG A 85 -0.75 18.01 5.12
N LYS A 86 -1.70 17.12 5.42
CA LYS A 86 -3.07 17.51 5.77
C LYS A 86 -3.12 18.33 7.06
N LEU A 87 -2.37 17.94 8.09
CA LEU A 87 -2.24 18.69 9.34
C LEU A 87 -1.57 20.05 9.16
N ALA A 88 -0.67 20.19 8.19
CA ALA A 88 -0.06 21.47 7.80
C ALA A 88 -1.02 22.39 7.00
N GLY A 89 -2.26 21.98 6.77
CA GLY A 89 -3.29 22.77 6.11
C GLY A 89 -3.44 22.52 4.61
N GLU A 90 -2.77 21.51 4.05
CA GLU A 90 -2.95 21.16 2.64
C GLU A 90 -4.36 20.58 2.41
N LYS A 91 -5.09 21.14 1.43
CA LYS A 91 -6.51 20.81 1.22
C LYS A 91 -6.73 19.49 0.48
N HIS A 92 -5.97 19.24 -0.58
CA HIS A 92 -6.21 18.12 -1.50
C HIS A 92 -5.06 17.11 -1.42
N VAL A 93 -5.06 16.33 -0.35
CA VAL A 93 -4.08 15.26 -0.13
C VAL A 93 -4.74 13.93 -0.46
N PHE A 94 -4.15 13.16 -1.36
CA PHE A 94 -4.67 11.86 -1.79
C PHE A 94 -3.78 10.72 -1.28
N VAL A 95 -4.40 9.60 -0.93
CA VAL A 95 -3.74 8.38 -0.46
C VAL A 95 -4.29 7.15 -1.17
N TYR A 96 -3.53 6.05 -1.12
CA TYR A 96 -4.05 4.75 -1.51
C TYR A 96 -5.25 4.40 -0.63
N LYS A 97 -6.37 3.98 -1.24
CA LYS A 97 -7.59 3.60 -0.51
C LYS A 97 -7.30 2.56 0.58
N GLN A 98 -6.46 1.58 0.26
CA GLN A 98 -6.10 0.50 1.18
C GLN A 98 -5.28 0.98 2.38
N ALA A 99 -4.54 2.09 2.27
CA ALA A 99 -3.84 2.67 3.41
C ALA A 99 -4.80 3.15 4.52
N LEU A 100 -6.08 3.38 4.18
CA LEU A 100 -7.11 3.76 5.14
C LEU A 100 -7.88 2.56 5.72
N GLN A 101 -7.55 1.33 5.32
CA GLN A 101 -8.21 0.11 5.80
C GLN A 101 -7.39 -0.52 6.94
N TYR A 102 -8.00 -0.69 8.11
CA TYR A 102 -7.31 -1.18 9.30
C TYR A 102 -6.73 -2.59 9.08
N GLU A 103 -7.47 -3.47 8.41
CA GLU A 103 -7.05 -4.84 8.11
C GLU A 103 -5.81 -4.86 7.21
N HIS A 104 -5.74 -3.95 6.24
CA HIS A 104 -4.57 -3.83 5.36
C HIS A 104 -3.36 -3.30 6.13
N THR A 105 -3.58 -2.36 7.06
CA THR A 105 -2.56 -1.86 7.98
C THR A 105 -1.99 -2.97 8.88
N VAL A 106 -2.85 -3.83 9.42
CA VAL A 106 -2.43 -5.01 10.22
C VAL A 106 -1.63 -6.00 9.36
N HIS A 107 -2.08 -6.29 8.14
CA HIS A 107 -1.34 -7.12 7.18
C HIS A 107 0.05 -6.53 6.88
N CYS A 108 0.11 -5.24 6.57
CA CYS A 108 1.37 -4.54 6.32
C CYS A 108 2.33 -4.62 7.52
N ASN A 109 1.81 -4.55 8.76
CA ASN A 109 2.64 -4.72 9.95
C ASN A 109 3.27 -6.11 10.02
N TRP A 110 2.50 -7.18 9.76
CA TRP A 110 3.07 -8.52 9.69
C TRP A 110 4.15 -8.62 8.62
N MET A 111 3.91 -8.07 7.43
CA MET A 111 4.89 -8.08 6.34
C MET A 111 6.20 -7.37 6.69
N VAL A 112 6.13 -6.23 7.40
CA VAL A 112 7.31 -5.45 7.78
C VAL A 112 8.07 -6.09 8.95
N LEU A 113 7.35 -6.62 9.94
CA LEU A 113 7.92 -7.26 11.12
C LEU A 113 8.49 -8.66 10.85
N GLU A 114 8.00 -9.34 9.81
CA GLU A 114 8.46 -10.68 9.44
C GLU A 114 9.96 -10.71 9.12
N HIS A 115 10.68 -11.59 9.79
CA HIS A 115 12.12 -11.79 9.65
C HIS A 115 12.40 -12.98 8.72
N GLU A 116 11.85 -12.93 7.51
CA GLU A 116 12.06 -13.97 6.49
C GLU A 116 13.53 -14.03 6.05
N LYS A 117 14.07 -15.25 5.97
CA LYS A 117 15.43 -15.53 5.50
C LYS A 117 15.48 -15.64 3.98
N ASP A 118 14.43 -16.17 3.36
CA ASP A 118 14.29 -16.24 1.91
C ASP A 118 13.47 -15.06 1.37
N LEU A 119 14.16 -13.95 1.12
CA LEU A 119 13.60 -12.74 0.54
C LEU A 119 13.02 -12.95 -0.88
N MET A 120 13.41 -14.02 -1.56
CA MET A 120 12.98 -14.33 -2.93
C MET A 120 11.81 -15.30 -2.98
N ARG A 121 11.37 -15.84 -1.84
CA ARG A 121 10.22 -16.75 -1.83
C ARG A 121 8.97 -16.12 -2.44
N PRO A 122 8.11 -16.91 -3.08
CA PRO A 122 6.82 -16.42 -3.54
C PRO A 122 5.96 -15.88 -2.38
N THR A 123 5.35 -14.74 -2.62
CA THR A 123 4.27 -14.18 -1.80
C THR A 123 3.13 -13.75 -2.70
N TRP A 124 1.92 -13.85 -2.17
CA TRP A 124 0.73 -13.35 -2.85
C TRP A 124 0.51 -11.89 -2.44
N ALA A 125 0.36 -11.00 -3.41
CA ALA A 125 0.05 -9.60 -3.19
C ALA A 125 -1.31 -9.30 -3.84
N GLN A 126 -2.25 -8.78 -3.04
CA GLN A 126 -3.55 -8.34 -3.53
C GLN A 126 -3.35 -7.15 -4.47
N MET A 127 -3.89 -7.16 -5.67
CA MET A 127 -3.80 -6.04 -6.62
C MET A 127 -5.09 -5.22 -6.67
N ASN A 128 -6.23 -5.83 -6.33
CA ASN A 128 -7.51 -5.15 -6.36
C ASN A 128 -7.57 -3.99 -5.35
N GLY A 129 -7.66 -2.76 -5.87
CA GLY A 129 -7.80 -1.56 -5.06
C GLY A 129 -6.50 -0.89 -4.62
N ILE A 130 -5.32 -1.48 -4.85
CA ILE A 130 -4.01 -0.82 -4.59
C ILE A 130 -3.91 0.47 -5.39
N ASN A 131 -4.41 0.49 -6.62
CA ASN A 131 -4.28 1.65 -7.53
C ASN A 131 -5.39 2.70 -7.34
N LYS A 132 -6.32 2.48 -6.41
CA LYS A 132 -7.40 3.44 -6.17
C LYS A 132 -6.92 4.52 -5.20
N CYS A 133 -6.86 5.76 -5.70
CA CYS A 133 -6.60 6.92 -4.86
C CYS A 133 -7.91 7.44 -4.26
N VAL A 134 -7.85 7.93 -3.02
CA VAL A 134 -8.95 8.63 -2.36
C VAL A 134 -8.41 9.88 -1.67
N GLU A 135 -9.22 10.94 -1.62
CA GLU A 135 -8.86 12.14 -0.86
C GLU A 135 -8.90 11.84 0.64
N LEU A 136 -7.82 12.17 1.34
CA LEU A 136 -7.71 12.09 2.79
C LEU A 136 -8.59 13.18 3.42
N LYS A 137 -9.65 12.75 4.09
CA LYS A 137 -10.56 13.61 4.85
C LYS A 137 -10.28 13.43 6.33
N LEU A 138 -9.88 14.50 7.00
CA LEU A 138 -9.73 14.55 8.45
C LEU A 138 -10.85 15.42 9.01
N ASP A 139 -11.70 14.85 9.87
CA ASP A 139 -12.59 15.66 10.72
C ASP A 139 -11.84 15.99 12.01
N LEU A 140 -11.23 17.17 12.05
CA LEU A 140 -10.44 17.65 13.19
C LEU A 140 -11.32 18.27 14.30
N HIS A 141 -12.65 18.25 14.16
CA HIS A 141 -13.59 18.90 15.08
C HIS A 141 -14.13 18.00 16.21
N GLY A 142 -13.40 16.93 16.57
CA GLY A 142 -13.58 16.26 17.86
C GLY A 142 -14.58 15.11 17.91
N LYS A 143 -14.81 14.41 16.80
CA LYS A 143 -15.41 13.06 16.84
C LYS A 143 -14.31 12.00 16.70
N PRO A 144 -14.34 10.91 17.48
CA PRO A 144 -13.39 9.81 17.31
C PRO A 144 -13.46 9.28 15.88
N TRP A 145 -12.32 8.82 15.36
CA TRP A 145 -12.14 8.30 14.01
C TRP A 145 -13.14 7.18 13.71
N VAL A 146 -14.31 7.51 13.14
CA VAL A 146 -15.22 6.56 12.52
C VAL A 146 -15.03 6.71 11.02
N GLY A 147 -14.51 5.66 10.41
CA GLY A 147 -14.06 5.65 9.02
C GLY A 147 -15.11 6.17 8.05
N LEU A 148 -14.66 7.04 7.15
CA LEU A 148 -15.36 7.38 5.92
C LEU A 148 -15.28 6.18 4.95
N LEU A 149 -16.02 5.12 5.27
CA LEU A 149 -16.56 4.20 4.28
C LEU A 149 -18.07 4.42 4.35
N GLY A 150 -18.66 4.93 3.27
CA GLY A 150 -20.07 5.31 3.21
C GLY A 150 -21.03 4.12 3.23
N GLU A 151 -21.06 3.35 4.32
CA GLU A 151 -22.11 2.39 4.62
C GLU A 151 -22.45 2.44 6.12
N ASP A 152 -23.76 2.38 6.40
CA ASP A 152 -24.42 2.67 7.68
C ASP A 152 -23.75 2.07 8.93
N GLU A 153 -23.54 2.94 9.93
CA GLU A 153 -22.99 2.63 11.26
C GLU A 153 -23.72 1.49 12.00
N GLU A 154 -24.97 1.17 11.64
CA GLU A 154 -25.75 0.13 12.30
C GLU A 154 -25.22 -1.28 12.07
N LYS A 155 -24.53 -1.55 10.95
CA LYS A 155 -23.95 -2.89 10.69
C LYS A 155 -22.66 -3.15 11.46
N ALA A 156 -21.86 -2.12 11.73
CA ALA A 156 -20.56 -2.27 12.39
C ALA A 156 -20.68 -2.52 13.90
N ARG A 157 -21.73 -2.00 14.54
CA ARG A 157 -21.95 -2.17 15.99
C ARG A 157 -22.45 -3.56 16.40
N GLY A 158 -22.95 -4.37 15.47
CA GLY A 158 -23.47 -5.71 15.77
C GLY A 158 -22.40 -6.79 16.02
N ASN A 159 -21.14 -6.56 15.65
CA ASN A 159 -20.10 -7.60 15.64
C ASN A 159 -18.95 -7.40 16.63
N MET A 160 -18.99 -6.38 17.50
CA MET A 160 -18.07 -6.31 18.64
C MET A 160 -18.60 -7.20 19.77
N VAL A 161 -18.28 -8.49 19.65
CA VAL A 161 -18.46 -9.50 20.69
C VAL A 161 -17.64 -9.11 21.92
N SER A 162 -18.28 -9.21 23.08
CA SER A 162 -17.70 -9.04 24.41
C SER A 162 -16.50 -9.97 24.62
N TYR A 163 -15.41 -9.43 25.17
CA TYR A 163 -14.47 -10.21 25.97
C TYR A 163 -14.93 -10.23 27.42
#